data_AF-A0A1G2SM72-F1
#
_entry.id   AF-A0A1G2SM72-F1
#
_cell.length_a   1.000
_cell.length_b   1.000
_cell.length_c   1.000
_cell.angle_alpha   90.00
_cell.angle_beta   90.00
_cell.angle_gamma   90.00
#
_symmetry.space_group_name_H-M   'P 1'
#
loop_
_entity.id
_entity.type
_entity.pdbx_description
1 polymer ?
#
loop_
_entity_poly.entity_id
_entity_poly.type
_entity_poly.pdbx_seq_one_letter_code
_entity_poly.pdbx_strand_id
1 'polypeptide(L)'
;MDIVNVLIGLLALLLLAMIFFAGLAVRDLFRCGECGSWSTRAVESERIDYAEDVGGILQIDPFCIKVRQQVCNHCGNIMRQDVVEVRRAP
;
A
#
# COMPACT_ATOMS: atom_id res chain seq x y z
N MET A 1 -6.17 32.15 -34.10
CA MET A 1 -6.69 31.17 -33.13
C MET A 1 -7.59 31.92 -32.18
N ASP A 2 -8.89 31.61 -32.17
CA ASP A 2 -9.87 32.28 -31.33
C ASP A 2 -9.64 31.97 -29.85
N ILE A 3 -9.80 32.97 -28.99
CA ILE A 3 -9.67 32.88 -27.52
C ILE A 3 -10.55 31.74 -26.96
N VAL A 4 -11.68 31.47 -27.62
CA VAL A 4 -12.60 30.37 -27.30
C VAL A 4 -11.92 29.00 -27.38
N ASN A 5 -11.10 28.75 -28.41
CA ASN A 5 -10.42 27.46 -28.57
C ASN A 5 -9.31 27.26 -27.53
N VAL A 6 -8.66 28.36 -27.12
CA VAL A 6 -7.66 28.33 -26.04
C VAL A 6 -8.31 27.99 -24.70
N LEU A 7 -9.48 28.58 -24.41
CA LEU A 7 -10.26 28.30 -23.20
C LEU A 7 -10.73 26.85 -23.15
N ILE A 8 -11.26 26.31 -24.26
CA ILE A 8 -11.71 24.91 -24.33
C ILE A 8 -10.53 23.94 -24.10
N GLY A 9 -9.37 24.23 -24.70
CA GLY A 9 -8.16 23.43 -24.50
C GLY A 9 -7.68 23.42 -23.04
N LEU A 10 -7.68 24.57 -22.38
CA LEU A 10 -7.34 24.68 -20.96
C LEU A 10 -8.31 23.92 -20.06
N LEU A 11 -9.61 24.01 -20.35
CA LEU A 11 -10.65 23.34 -19.55
C LEU A 11 -10.56 21.81 -19.67
N ALA A 12 -10.27 21.31 -20.88
CA ALA A 12 -10.03 19.90 -21.13
C ALA A 12 -8.77 19.39 -20.38
N LEU A 13 -7.68 20.16 -20.40
CA LEU A 13 -6.46 19.84 -19.63
C LEU A 13 -6.73 19.77 -18.12
N LEU A 14 -7.51 20.71 -17.61
CA LEU A 14 -7.85 20.78 -16.18
C LEU A 14 -8.72 19.58 -15.75
N LEU A 15 -9.69 19.19 -16.57
CA LEU A 15 -10.49 17.98 -16.35
C LEU A 15 -9.63 16.71 -16.37
N LEU A 16 -8.72 16.58 -17.34
CA LEU A 16 -7.79 15.47 -17.42
C LEU A 16 -6.89 15.38 -16.18
N ALA A 17 -6.36 16.51 -15.72
CA ALA A 17 -5.57 16.58 -14.50
C ALA A 17 -6.40 16.13 -13.28
N MET A 18 -7.64 16.62 -13.14
CA MET A 18 -8.53 16.24 -12.04
C MET A 18 -8.84 14.74 -12.03
N ILE A 19 -9.11 14.12 -13.17
CA ILE A 19 -9.34 12.67 -13.28
C ILE A 19 -8.07 11.90 -12.89
N PHE A 20 -6.91 12.35 -13.36
CA PHE A 20 -5.64 11.70 -13.05
C PHE A 20 -5.32 11.77 -11.55
N PHE A 21 -5.49 12.93 -10.92
CA PHE A 21 -5.27 13.10 -9.49
C PHE A 21 -6.31 12.37 -8.64
N ALA A 22 -7.58 12.34 -9.06
CA ALA A 22 -8.62 11.54 -8.42
C ALA A 22 -8.29 10.03 -8.50
N GLY A 23 -7.82 9.55 -9.65
CA GLY A 23 -7.39 8.15 -9.82
C GLY A 23 -6.20 7.78 -8.93
N LEU A 24 -5.24 8.69 -8.74
CA LEU A 24 -4.12 8.48 -7.83
C LEU A 24 -4.55 8.43 -6.35
N ALA A 25 -5.52 9.24 -5.95
CA ALA A 25 -6.06 9.23 -4.59
C ALA A 25 -6.83 7.93 -4.26
N VAL A 26 -7.37 7.24 -5.27
CA VAL A 26 -8.15 6.01 -5.09
C VAL A 26 -7.29 4.75 -5.02
N ARG A 27 -6.00 4.82 -5.42
CA ARG A 27 -5.11 3.64 -5.45
C ARG A 27 -4.94 2.94 -4.11
N ASP A 28 -5.03 3.68 -3.01
CA ASP A 28 -4.91 3.14 -1.66
C ASP A 28 -6.26 3.07 -0.92
N LEU A 29 -7.38 3.42 -1.57
CA LEU A 29 -8.70 3.33 -0.96
C LEU A 29 -9.24 1.91 -1.07
N PHE A 30 -9.36 1.23 0.07
CA PHE A 30 -9.89 -0.13 0.14
C PHE A 30 -11.08 -0.22 1.10
N ARG A 31 -11.99 -1.15 0.83
CA ARG A 31 -13.15 -1.42 1.70
C ARG A 31 -12.86 -2.63 2.58
N CYS A 32 -13.02 -2.46 3.88
CA CYS A 32 -12.82 -3.53 4.85
C CYS A 32 -13.85 -4.66 4.68
N GLY A 33 -13.39 -5.91 4.51
CA GLY A 33 -14.28 -7.07 4.40
C GLY A 33 -15.06 -7.38 5.67
N GLU A 34 -14.50 -7.08 6.85
CA GLU A 34 -15.16 -7.37 8.12
C GLU A 34 -16.14 -6.29 8.57
N CYS A 35 -15.70 -5.03 8.66
CA CYS A 35 -16.54 -3.94 9.17
C CYS A 35 -17.18 -3.07 8.08
N GLY A 36 -16.85 -3.31 6.81
CA GLY A 36 -17.40 -2.57 5.68
C GLY A 36 -16.90 -1.13 5.51
N SER A 37 -16.06 -0.63 6.43
CA SER A 37 -15.54 0.74 6.39
C SER A 37 -14.48 0.94 5.30
N TRP A 38 -14.39 2.15 4.78
CA TRP A 38 -13.35 2.52 3.81
C TRP A 38 -12.11 3.02 4.55
N SER A 39 -10.93 2.55 4.17
CA SER A 39 -9.66 2.90 4.78
C SER A 39 -8.57 3.07 3.72
N THR A 40 -7.57 3.89 4.03
CA THR A 40 -6.45 4.23 3.14
C THR A 40 -5.08 3.90 3.72
N ARG A 41 -5.04 3.26 4.89
CA ARG A 41 -3.79 3.09 5.64
C ARG A 41 -3.04 1.82 5.25
N ALA A 42 -1.87 2.00 4.66
CA ALA A 42 -0.83 0.98 4.67
C ALA A 42 0.19 1.32 5.77
N VAL A 43 0.49 0.36 6.63
CA VAL A 43 1.52 0.44 7.67
C VAL A 43 2.68 -0.43 7.21
N GLU A 44 3.87 0.14 7.10
CA GLU A 44 5.11 -0.64 6.96
C GLU A 44 5.62 -0.98 8.36
N SER A 45 5.91 -2.25 8.59
CA SER A 45 6.56 -2.73 9.80
C SER A 45 7.76 -3.60 9.42
N GLU A 46 8.81 -3.49 10.23
CA GLU A 46 10.01 -4.31 10.09
C GLU A 46 10.10 -5.19 11.33
N ARG A 47 10.26 -6.51 11.13
CA ARG A 47 10.38 -7.49 12.20
C ARG A 47 11.56 -8.43 11.91
N ILE A 48 12.34 -8.71 12.94
CA ILE A 48 13.35 -9.77 12.91
C ILE A 48 12.62 -11.08 13.21
N ASP A 49 12.75 -12.05 12.32
CA ASP A 49 12.22 -13.40 12.53
C ASP A 49 13.36 -14.42 12.55
N TYR A 50 13.10 -15.54 13.23
CA TYR A 50 14.01 -16.67 13.35
C TYR A 50 13.34 -17.86 12.65
N ALA A 51 14.03 -18.48 11.71
CA ALA A 51 13.57 -19.72 11.10
C ALA A 51 14.34 -20.88 11.73
N GLU A 52 13.59 -21.92 12.10
CA GLU A 52 14.16 -23.22 12.41
C GLU A 52 14.05 -24.08 11.14
N ASP A 53 15.09 -24.86 10.84
CA ASP A 53 15.03 -25.88 9.79
C ASP A 53 13.92 -26.90 10.10
N VAL A 54 13.38 -27.55 9.06
CA VAL A 54 12.44 -28.67 9.16
C VAL A 54 13.17 -29.84 9.84
N GLY A 55 13.11 -29.85 11.18
CA GLY A 55 13.82 -30.79 12.03
C GLY A 55 14.41 -30.18 13.30
N GLY A 56 14.50 -28.85 13.41
CA GLY A 56 14.97 -28.13 14.61
C GLY A 56 16.46 -28.32 14.93
N ILE A 57 17.23 -28.92 14.01
CA ILE A 57 18.64 -29.28 14.24
C ILE A 57 19.58 -28.11 13.90
N LEU A 58 19.18 -27.24 12.96
CA LEU A 58 19.94 -26.08 12.53
C LEU A 58 19.20 -24.80 12.87
N GLN A 59 19.82 -23.99 13.74
CA GLN A 59 19.44 -22.62 13.99
C GLN A 59 19.94 -21.77 12.81
N ILE A 60 19.02 -21.21 12.03
CA ILE A 60 19.36 -20.37 10.88
C ILE A 60 19.68 -18.96 11.40
N ASP A 61 20.66 -18.29 10.78
CA ASP A 61 20.97 -16.90 11.10
C ASP A 61 19.71 -16.01 11.01
N PRO A 62 19.55 -15.04 11.93
CA PRO A 62 18.37 -14.17 11.93
C PRO A 62 18.22 -13.40 10.63
N PHE A 63 16.97 -13.20 10.20
CA PHE A 63 16.65 -12.40 9.03
C PHE A 63 15.64 -11.30 9.38
N CYS A 64 15.84 -10.13 8.79
CA CYS A 64 14.92 -9.01 8.86
C CYS A 64 13.90 -9.15 7.73
N ILE A 65 12.61 -9.21 8.09
CA ILE A 65 11.49 -9.16 7.15
C ILE A 65 10.87 -7.77 7.26
N LYS A 66 10.86 -7.05 6.14
CA LYS A 66 10.04 -5.84 5.99
C LYS A 66 8.70 -6.23 5.38
N VAL A 67 7.62 -5.94 6.08
CA VAL A 67 6.24 -6.22 5.62
C VAL A 67 5.45 -4.93 5.47
N ARG A 68 4.62 -4.87 4.43
CA ARG A 68 3.64 -3.80 4.23
C ARG A 68 2.26 -4.39 4.51
N GLN A 69 1.61 -3.87 5.54
CA GLN A 69 0.29 -4.31 5.99
C GLN A 69 -0.76 -3.26 5.64
N GLN A 70 -1.84 -3.65 4.97
CA GLN A 70 -3.04 -2.84 4.85
C GLN A 70 -3.93 -3.12 6.04
N VAL A 71 -4.08 -2.12 6.92
CA VAL A 71 -4.83 -2.26 8.18
C VAL A 71 -6.06 -1.38 8.12
N CYS A 72 -7.21 -1.94 8.47
CA CYS A 72 -8.42 -1.17 8.59
C CYS A 72 -8.33 -0.24 9.80
N ASN A 73 -8.45 1.07 9.61
CA ASN A 73 -8.40 2.04 10.72
C ASN A 73 -9.54 1.86 11.75
N HIS A 74 -10.70 1.36 11.31
CA HIS A 74 -11.86 1.24 12.19
C HIS A 74 -11.81 0.02 13.13
N CYS A 75 -11.47 -1.17 12.61
CA CYS A 75 -11.49 -2.42 13.39
C CYS A 75 -10.11 -3.00 13.67
N GLY A 76 -9.03 -2.44 13.09
CA GLY A 76 -7.67 -2.96 13.22
C GLY A 76 -7.40 -4.23 12.42
N ASN A 77 -8.36 -4.73 11.65
CA ASN A 77 -8.17 -5.95 10.87
C ASN A 77 -7.09 -5.78 9.78
N ILE A 78 -6.20 -6.76 9.68
CA ILE A 78 -5.13 -6.83 8.68
C ILE A 78 -5.72 -7.48 7.43
N MET A 79 -5.91 -6.68 6.39
CA MET A 79 -6.57 -7.13 5.18
C MET A 79 -5.62 -7.72 4.16
N ARG A 80 -4.39 -7.20 4.13
CA ARG A 80 -3.36 -7.66 3.22
C ARG A 80 -2.01 -7.46 3.88
N GLN A 81 -1.12 -8.42 3.70
CA GLN A 81 0.26 -8.34 4.15
C GLN A 81 1.15 -8.79 3.00
N ASP A 82 1.91 -7.85 2.44
CA ASP A 82 2.89 -8.14 1.40
C ASP A 82 4.29 -8.10 2.02
N VAL A 83 5.12 -9.10 1.71
CA VAL A 83 6.54 -9.07 2.07
C VAL A 83 7.22 -8.13 1.08
N VAL A 84 7.80 -7.05 1.60
CA VAL A 84 8.50 -6.04 0.81
C VAL A 84 9.94 -6.46 0.59
N GLU A 85 10.58 -6.98 1.64
CA GLU A 85 12.00 -7.31 1.60
C GLU A 85 12.38 -8.31 2.68
N VAL A 86 13.36 -9.17 2.36
CA VAL A 86 14.02 -10.07 3.32
C VAL A 86 15.52 -9.84 3.22
N ARG A 87 16.16 -9.48 4.33
CA ARG A 87 17.62 -9.30 4.43
C ARG A 87 18.17 -10.13 5.59
N ARG A 88 19.44 -10.53 5.54
CA ARG A 88 20.11 -11.07 6.74
C ARG A 88 20.23 -9.96 7.79
N ALA A 89 19.99 -10.30 9.05
CA ALA A 89 20.23 -9.39 10.16
C ALA A 89 21.74 -9.13 10.30
N PRO A 90 22.14 -7.93 10.76
CA PRO A 90 23.54 -7.57 10.96
C PRO A 90 24.22 -8.33 12.09
#